data_AF-A0A5J5DJT4-F1
#
_entry.id   AF-A0A5J5DJT4-F1
#
_cell.length_a   1.000
_cell.length_b   1.000
_cell.length_c   1.000
_cell.angle_alpha   90.00
_cell.angle_beta   90.00
_cell.angle_gamma   90.00
#
_symmetry.space_group_name_H-M   'P 1'
#
loop_
_entity.id
_entity.type
_entity.pdbx_description
1 polymer ?
#
loop_
_entity_poly.entity_id
_entity_poly.type
_entity_poly.pdbx_seq_one_letter_code
_entity_poly.pdbx_strand_id
1 'polypeptide(L)'
;STDFWYCRDHRGLAFVSAGLSGNPVDLEKRHAAFGKNFIPPKKAKTFLQLVWEALQDVTLIILEIAAIISLGLSFYHPPGGDSEACGQVAGGVEDEGEAQAGWIEGAAILFSVIIVVLVTAFNDWSKEKQFRGLQSRIEQEQKFTVIRKGQVIQIPVAELVVGDIAQIKYAFIRIRELCGKDPKCVTPKLFRAVNEMHPLTCGPAGDLLPADGILIQGNDLKIDESSLTGESDQVRKSMEKDPMLLSGTHVMEGSGRMVVSAVGLNSQTGIIFTLLGAGEHDEEKKVKK
;
A
#
# COMPACT_ATOMS: atom_id res chain seq x y z
N SER A 1 26.71 4.60 -19.19
CA SER A 1 27.42 5.90 -19.08
C SER A 1 27.68 6.18 -17.60
N THR A 2 28.64 5.47 -17.03
CA THR A 2 28.94 5.43 -15.57
C THR A 2 30.24 6.18 -15.22
N ASP A 3 30.87 6.84 -16.19
CA ASP A 3 32.21 7.43 -16.03
C ASP A 3 32.24 8.88 -15.53
N PHE A 4 31.09 9.45 -15.13
CA PHE A 4 31.04 10.89 -14.82
C PHE A 4 31.43 11.27 -13.38
N TRP A 5 31.64 10.30 -12.48
CA TRP A 5 31.76 10.60 -11.03
C TRP A 5 33.09 10.26 -10.37
N TYR A 6 33.98 9.50 -11.02
CA TYR A 6 35.29 9.14 -10.44
C TYR A 6 36.41 10.10 -10.85
N CYS A 7 36.17 11.42 -10.75
CA CYS A 7 37.25 12.41 -10.86
C CYS A 7 37.67 12.86 -9.47
N ARG A 8 38.84 12.38 -9.03
CA ARG A 8 39.51 12.69 -7.76
C ARG A 8 40.08 14.12 -7.79
N ASP A 9 39.20 15.11 -7.97
CA ASP A 9 39.52 16.54 -7.96
C ASP A 9 39.16 17.14 -6.58
N HIS A 10 39.89 18.17 -6.13
CA HIS A 10 39.67 18.84 -4.84
C HIS A 10 38.23 19.40 -4.66
N ARG A 11 37.48 19.56 -5.77
CA ARG A 11 36.06 19.92 -5.80
C ARG A 11 35.11 18.79 -5.37
N GLY A 12 35.47 17.53 -5.59
CA GLY A 12 34.65 16.38 -5.17
C GLY A 12 34.57 16.24 -3.65
N LEU A 13 35.67 16.52 -2.94
CA LEU A 13 35.73 16.49 -1.47
C LEU A 13 34.89 17.60 -0.81
N ALA A 14 34.79 18.77 -1.45
CA ALA A 14 33.92 19.85 -1.01
C ALA A 14 32.43 19.48 -1.15
N PHE A 15 32.06 18.78 -2.23
CA PHE A 15 30.70 18.28 -2.41
C PHE A 15 30.33 17.21 -1.37
N VAL A 16 31.23 16.24 -1.13
CA VAL A 16 31.01 15.16 -0.13
C VAL A 16 30.82 15.69 1.30
N SER A 17 31.34 16.87 1.61
CA SER A 17 31.20 17.51 2.92
C SER A 17 30.03 18.50 3.00
N ALA A 18 29.75 19.26 1.92
CA ALA A 18 28.72 20.31 1.92
C ALA A 18 27.35 19.87 1.35
N GLY A 19 27.30 18.82 0.53
CA GLY A 19 26.07 18.40 -0.14
C GLY A 19 25.50 19.46 -1.10
N LEU A 20 24.20 19.37 -1.39
CA LEU A 20 23.54 20.28 -2.32
C LEU A 20 23.39 21.69 -1.75
N SER A 21 23.43 22.69 -2.65
CA SER A 21 23.28 24.11 -2.31
C SER A 21 21.87 24.49 -1.84
N GLY A 22 20.86 23.62 -2.03
CA GLY A 22 19.48 23.86 -1.62
C GLY A 22 18.78 25.03 -2.31
N ASN A 23 19.26 25.46 -3.49
CA ASN A 23 18.58 26.47 -4.30
C ASN A 23 17.28 25.86 -4.88
N PRO A 24 16.09 26.43 -4.63
CA PRO A 24 14.82 25.87 -5.11
C PRO A 24 14.78 25.70 -6.63
N VAL A 25 15.38 26.62 -7.39
CA VAL A 25 15.41 26.54 -8.87
C VAL A 25 16.22 25.33 -9.34
N ASP A 26 17.30 25.00 -8.64
CA ASP A 26 18.14 23.85 -8.97
C ASP A 26 17.47 22.53 -8.57
N LEU A 27 16.76 22.51 -7.44
CA LEU A 27 15.94 21.37 -7.02
C LEU A 27 14.80 21.10 -8.00
N GLU A 28 14.11 22.13 -8.47
CA GLU A 28 13.02 22.01 -9.45
C GLU A 28 13.54 21.48 -10.80
N LYS A 29 14.71 21.94 -11.26
CA LYS A 29 15.36 21.40 -12.46
C LYS A 29 15.68 19.91 -12.30
N ARG A 30 16.17 19.48 -11.14
CA ARG A 30 16.42 18.06 -10.87
C ARG A 30 15.14 17.25 -10.83
N HIS A 31 14.07 17.78 -10.23
CA HIS A 31 12.77 17.13 -10.27
C HIS A 31 12.24 16.96 -11.70
N ALA A 32 12.43 17.96 -12.55
CA ALA A 32 12.05 17.87 -13.96
C ALA A 32 12.90 16.85 -14.74
N ALA A 33 14.20 16.75 -14.43
CA ALA A 33 15.12 15.85 -15.14
C ALA A 33 15.08 14.39 -14.66
N PHE A 34 14.99 14.16 -13.35
CA PHE A 34 15.12 12.84 -12.71
C PHE A 34 13.84 12.32 -12.06
N GLY A 35 12.78 13.13 -12.03
CA GLY A 35 11.50 12.78 -11.42
C GLY A 35 11.38 13.16 -9.95
N LYS A 36 10.24 12.80 -9.35
CA LYS A 36 9.89 13.05 -7.95
C LYS A 36 9.97 11.75 -7.16
N ASN A 37 10.34 11.83 -5.88
CA ASN A 37 10.35 10.67 -4.98
C ASN A 37 8.94 10.35 -4.48
N PHE A 38 8.04 10.00 -5.39
CA PHE A 38 6.63 9.70 -5.10
C PHE A 38 6.18 8.50 -5.92
N ILE A 39 5.75 7.44 -5.24
CA ILE A 39 5.16 6.26 -5.89
C ILE A 39 3.63 6.47 -5.85
N PRO A 40 2.98 6.66 -7.00
CA PRO A 40 1.55 6.92 -7.02
C PRO A 40 0.78 5.71 -6.46
N PRO A 41 -0.12 5.91 -5.48
CA PRO A 41 -0.94 4.82 -4.98
C PRO A 41 -1.93 4.38 -6.05
N LYS A 42 -2.34 3.11 -6.01
CA LYS A 42 -3.39 2.55 -6.88
C LYS A 42 -4.64 3.45 -6.82
N LYS A 43 -5.21 3.73 -8.01
CA LYS A 43 -6.41 4.58 -8.14
C LYS A 43 -7.53 4.06 -7.25
N ALA A 44 -8.30 4.98 -6.67
CA ALA A 44 -9.45 4.62 -5.85
C ALA A 44 -10.50 3.91 -6.69
N LYS A 45 -11.02 2.80 -6.16
CA LYS A 45 -12.22 2.20 -6.72
C LYS A 45 -13.36 3.17 -6.49
N THR A 46 -14.17 3.37 -7.53
CA THR A 46 -15.38 4.17 -7.37
C THR A 46 -16.41 3.38 -6.57
N PHE A 47 -17.32 4.07 -5.88
CA PHE A 47 -18.40 3.39 -5.16
C PHE A 47 -19.19 2.43 -6.07
N LEU A 48 -19.47 2.84 -7.32
CA LEU A 48 -20.16 1.97 -8.28
C LEU A 48 -19.34 0.75 -8.70
N GLN A 49 -18.02 0.89 -8.78
CA GLN A 49 -17.14 -0.25 -9.05
C GLN A 49 -17.14 -1.22 -7.87
N LEU A 50 -17.18 -0.73 -6.63
CA LEU A 50 -17.31 -1.58 -5.43
C LEU A 50 -18.67 -2.28 -5.38
N VAL A 51 -19.76 -1.58 -5.75
CA VAL A 51 -21.08 -2.19 -5.91
C VAL A 51 -21.06 -3.28 -6.98
N TRP A 52 -20.44 -3.02 -8.13
CA TRP A 52 -20.32 -3.99 -9.22
C TRP A 52 -19.51 -5.21 -8.80
N GLU A 53 -18.42 -5.03 -8.05
CA GLU A 53 -17.62 -6.13 -7.50
C GLU A 53 -18.41 -6.93 -6.46
N ALA A 54 -19.17 -6.26 -5.58
CA ALA A 54 -20.02 -6.93 -4.60
C ALA A 54 -21.13 -7.76 -5.26
N LEU A 55 -21.67 -7.32 -6.39
CA LEU A 55 -22.67 -8.06 -7.17
C LEU A 55 -22.12 -9.32 -7.86
N GLN A 56 -20.81 -9.47 -8.03
CA GLN A 56 -20.22 -10.66 -8.67
C GLN A 56 -20.10 -11.88 -7.75
N ASP A 57 -20.59 -11.80 -6.50
CA ASP A 57 -20.64 -12.95 -5.60
C ASP A 57 -21.62 -13.99 -6.15
N VAL A 58 -21.14 -15.22 -6.36
CA VAL A 58 -21.93 -16.36 -6.85
C VAL A 58 -23.20 -16.56 -6.00
N THR A 59 -23.12 -16.31 -4.70
CA THR A 59 -24.27 -16.43 -3.79
C THR A 59 -25.34 -15.37 -4.07
N LEU A 60 -24.96 -14.12 -4.34
CA LEU A 60 -25.90 -13.05 -4.68
C LEU A 60 -26.49 -13.23 -6.09
N ILE A 61 -25.67 -13.67 -7.05
CA ILE A 61 -26.14 -13.98 -8.41
C ILE A 61 -27.23 -15.06 -8.38
N ILE A 62 -27.06 -16.11 -7.58
CA ILE A 62 -28.07 -17.17 -7.44
C ILE A 62 -29.37 -16.59 -6.86
N LEU A 63 -29.29 -15.70 -5.86
CA LEU A 63 -30.46 -15.05 -5.26
C LEU A 63 -31.18 -14.11 -6.24
N GLU A 64 -30.44 -13.37 -7.09
CA GLU A 64 -31.02 -12.51 -8.12
C GLU A 64 -31.74 -13.32 -9.20
N ILE A 65 -31.13 -14.40 -9.69
CA ILE A 65 -31.76 -15.28 -10.69
C ILE A 65 -33.02 -15.92 -10.12
N ALA A 66 -32.97 -16.41 -8.88
CA ALA A 66 -34.14 -16.97 -8.20
C ALA A 66 -35.26 -15.93 -8.06
N ALA A 67 -34.93 -14.69 -7.64
CA ALA A 67 -35.90 -13.60 -7.51
C ALA A 67 -36.54 -13.23 -8.85
N ILE A 68 -35.76 -13.17 -9.93
CA ILE A 68 -36.26 -12.86 -11.28
C ILE A 68 -37.18 -13.97 -11.78
N ILE A 69 -36.82 -15.24 -11.58
CA ILE A 69 -37.66 -16.39 -11.98
C ILE A 69 -38.98 -16.37 -11.19
N SER A 70 -38.93 -16.20 -9.85
CA SER A 70 -40.13 -16.13 -9.01
C SER A 70 -41.05 -14.97 -9.42
N LEU A 71 -40.48 -13.80 -9.71
CA LEU A 71 -41.24 -12.64 -10.16
C LEU A 71 -41.82 -12.86 -11.57
N GLY A 72 -41.05 -13.46 -12.49
CA GLY A 72 -41.48 -13.77 -13.85
C GLY A 72 -42.61 -14.79 -13.92
N LEU A 73 -42.56 -15.84 -13.10
CA LEU A 73 -43.64 -16.83 -12.97
C LEU A 73 -44.90 -16.19 -12.38
N SER A 74 -44.75 -15.22 -11.48
CA SER A 74 -45.89 -14.51 -10.90
C SER A 74 -46.68 -13.67 -11.92
N PHE A 75 -46.04 -13.21 -13.00
CA PHE A 75 -46.71 -12.50 -14.10
C PHE A 75 -47.15 -13.43 -15.25
N TYR A 76 -46.78 -14.71 -15.24
CA TYR A 76 -47.14 -15.66 -16.28
C TYR A 76 -48.42 -16.41 -15.93
N HIS A 77 -49.55 -15.98 -16.50
CA HIS A 77 -50.84 -16.66 -16.34
C HIS A 77 -51.13 -17.52 -17.59
N PRO A 78 -51.04 -18.86 -17.53
CA PRO A 78 -51.47 -19.69 -18.63
C PRO A 78 -53.01 -19.58 -18.80
N PRO A 79 -53.53 -19.45 -20.03
CA PRO A 79 -54.96 -19.49 -20.27
C PRO A 79 -55.43 -20.96 -20.20
N GLY A 80 -55.84 -21.39 -19.00
CA GLY A 80 -56.46 -22.70 -18.74
C GLY A 80 -55.51 -23.70 -18.09
N GLY A 81 -55.78 -24.04 -16.83
CA GLY A 81 -54.98 -25.00 -16.06
C GLY A 81 -55.17 -24.78 -14.57
N ASP A 82 -56.02 -25.60 -14.00
CA ASP A 82 -56.41 -25.59 -12.59
C ASP A 82 -55.19 -25.92 -11.72
N SER A 83 -54.94 -25.06 -10.73
CA SER A 83 -54.14 -25.26 -9.52
C SER A 83 -53.36 -26.58 -9.36
N GLU A 84 -52.08 -26.58 -9.74
CA GLU A 84 -51.05 -27.44 -9.12
C GLU A 84 -49.78 -26.62 -8.89
N ALA A 85 -49.78 -25.89 -7.76
CA ALA A 85 -48.63 -25.15 -7.26
C ALA A 85 -47.53 -26.13 -6.79
N CYS A 86 -46.63 -26.51 -7.70
CA CYS A 86 -45.39 -27.20 -7.36
C CYS A 86 -44.34 -26.16 -6.93
N GLY A 87 -44.19 -25.92 -5.62
CA GLY A 87 -43.17 -24.98 -5.12
C GLY A 87 -43.34 -24.51 -3.68
N GLN A 88 -43.76 -25.38 -2.75
CA GLN A 88 -43.78 -25.03 -1.32
C GLN A 88 -42.36 -24.99 -0.75
N VAL A 89 -41.88 -23.78 -0.42
CA VAL A 89 -40.85 -23.58 0.60
C VAL A 89 -41.53 -22.93 1.81
N ALA A 90 -41.52 -23.67 2.91
CA ALA A 90 -42.08 -23.40 4.24
C ALA A 90 -42.41 -21.94 4.63
N GLY A 91 -43.69 -21.65 4.88
CA GLY A 91 -44.15 -20.41 5.54
C GLY A 91 -45.68 -20.30 5.57
N GLY A 92 -46.31 -20.69 6.68
CA GLY A 92 -47.76 -20.93 6.77
C GLY A 92 -48.72 -19.72 6.76
N VAL A 93 -50.00 -20.11 6.70
CA VAL A 93 -51.28 -19.41 6.90
C VAL A 93 -51.90 -18.75 5.68
N GLU A 94 -52.98 -19.40 5.23
CA GLU A 94 -53.96 -19.00 4.23
C GLU A 94 -54.56 -17.62 4.57
N ASP A 95 -54.53 -16.68 3.63
CA ASP A 95 -55.51 -15.60 3.60
C ASP A 95 -55.73 -15.14 2.15
N GLU A 96 -57.01 -14.95 1.79
CA GLU A 96 -57.52 -14.86 0.43
C GLU A 96 -57.07 -13.57 -0.28
N GLY A 97 -55.98 -13.67 -1.06
CA GLY A 97 -55.42 -12.59 -1.89
C GLY A 97 -54.44 -13.06 -2.97
N GLU A 98 -54.50 -14.35 -3.33
CA GLU A 98 -53.41 -15.12 -3.96
C GLU A 98 -52.88 -14.58 -5.31
N ALA A 99 -53.68 -13.87 -6.11
CA ALA A 99 -53.21 -13.33 -7.39
C ALA A 99 -52.49 -11.96 -7.30
N GLN A 100 -52.71 -11.19 -6.24
CA GLN A 100 -52.11 -9.85 -6.09
C GLN A 100 -50.86 -9.83 -5.20
N ALA A 101 -50.61 -10.91 -4.45
CA ALA A 101 -49.47 -10.99 -3.54
C ALA A 101 -48.26 -11.76 -4.10
N GLY A 102 -48.39 -12.53 -5.19
CA GLY A 102 -47.30 -13.37 -5.69
C GLY A 102 -46.04 -12.59 -6.13
N TRP A 103 -46.20 -11.40 -6.70
CA TRP A 103 -45.05 -10.56 -7.10
C TRP A 103 -44.31 -10.00 -5.89
N ILE A 104 -44.98 -9.92 -4.73
CA ILE A 104 -44.44 -9.35 -3.49
C ILE A 104 -43.31 -10.22 -2.95
N GLU A 105 -43.41 -11.55 -3.08
CA GLU A 105 -42.35 -12.47 -2.64
C GLU A 105 -41.05 -12.29 -3.44
N GLY A 106 -41.15 -12.28 -4.77
CA GLY A 106 -40.00 -12.00 -5.64
C GLY A 106 -39.44 -10.60 -5.45
N ALA A 107 -40.31 -9.60 -5.27
CA ALA A 107 -39.91 -8.21 -5.01
C ALA A 107 -39.22 -8.04 -3.64
N ALA A 108 -39.66 -8.75 -2.61
CA ALA A 108 -39.06 -8.72 -1.28
C ALA A 108 -37.61 -9.27 -1.29
N ILE A 109 -37.37 -10.34 -2.04
CA ILE A 109 -36.03 -10.92 -2.21
C ILE A 109 -35.12 -9.94 -2.96
N LEU A 110 -35.60 -9.35 -4.07
CA LEU A 110 -34.85 -8.35 -4.84
C LEU A 110 -34.49 -7.13 -3.98
N PHE A 111 -35.43 -6.64 -3.17
CA PHE A 111 -35.20 -5.52 -2.27
C PHE A 111 -34.17 -5.85 -1.17
N SER A 112 -34.23 -7.06 -0.60
CA SER A 112 -33.26 -7.54 0.39
C SER A 112 -31.83 -7.60 -0.18
N VAL A 113 -31.67 -8.16 -1.39
CA VAL A 113 -30.37 -8.22 -2.09
C VAL A 113 -29.80 -6.83 -2.33
N ILE A 114 -30.62 -5.87 -2.78
CA ILE A 114 -30.19 -4.49 -2.99
C ILE A 114 -29.64 -3.87 -1.69
N ILE A 115 -30.33 -4.06 -0.56
CA ILE A 115 -29.86 -3.53 0.73
C ILE A 115 -28.53 -4.16 1.13
N VAL A 116 -28.40 -5.49 1.02
CA VAL A 116 -27.16 -6.21 1.37
C VAL A 116 -25.99 -5.72 0.53
N VAL A 117 -26.17 -5.54 -0.78
CA VAL A 117 -25.15 -5.02 -1.69
C VAL A 117 -24.75 -3.59 -1.31
N LEU A 118 -25.72 -2.71 -1.02
CA LEU A 118 -25.45 -1.34 -0.62
C LEU A 118 -24.68 -1.27 0.72
N VAL A 119 -25.07 -2.06 1.72
CA VAL A 119 -24.36 -2.13 3.01
C VAL A 119 -22.94 -2.68 2.83
N THR A 120 -22.77 -3.69 1.99
CA THR A 120 -21.47 -4.29 1.68
C THR A 120 -20.55 -3.27 0.99
N ALA A 121 -21.03 -2.64 -0.08
CA ALA A 121 -20.28 -1.61 -0.80
C ALA A 121 -19.97 -0.38 0.06
N PHE A 122 -20.88 0.03 0.94
CA PHE A 122 -20.64 1.14 1.87
C PHE A 122 -19.57 0.81 2.91
N ASN A 123 -19.59 -0.41 3.45
CA ASN A 123 -18.58 -0.88 4.39
C ASN A 123 -17.20 -0.92 3.74
N ASP A 124 -17.10 -1.41 2.52
CA ASP A 124 -15.82 -1.51 1.81
C ASP A 124 -15.31 -0.15 1.33
N TRP A 125 -16.19 0.74 0.87
CA TRP A 125 -15.84 2.12 0.57
C TRP A 125 -15.33 2.87 1.80
N SER A 126 -15.97 2.65 2.96
CA SER A 126 -15.56 3.25 4.23
C SER A 126 -14.18 2.77 4.66
N LYS A 127 -13.90 1.47 4.54
CA LYS A 127 -12.57 0.89 4.80
C LYS A 127 -11.53 1.50 3.86
N GLU A 128 -11.78 1.53 2.55
CA GLU A 128 -10.84 2.05 1.55
C GLU A 128 -10.50 3.53 1.83
N LYS A 129 -11.49 4.34 2.19
CA LYS A 129 -11.28 5.76 2.55
C LYS A 129 -10.40 5.90 3.80
N GLN A 130 -10.58 5.05 4.79
CA GLN A 130 -9.77 5.06 6.02
C GLN A 130 -8.32 4.66 5.77
N PHE A 131 -8.07 3.64 4.94
CA PHE A 131 -6.71 3.24 4.55
C PHE A 131 -5.96 4.36 3.83
N ARG A 132 -6.64 5.06 2.91
CA ARG A 132 -6.07 6.21 2.20
C ARG A 132 -5.69 7.34 3.15
N GLY A 133 -6.54 7.62 4.14
CA GLY A 133 -6.25 8.61 5.17
C GLY A 133 -4.99 8.28 5.98
N LEU A 134 -4.85 7.01 6.40
CA LEU A 134 -3.67 6.54 7.13
C LEU A 134 -2.40 6.62 6.27
N GLN A 135 -2.45 6.15 5.02
CA GLN A 135 -1.29 6.13 4.14
C GLN A 135 -0.76 7.54 3.85
N SER A 136 -1.67 8.51 3.65
CA SER A 136 -1.27 9.91 3.43
C SER A 136 -0.56 10.54 4.64
N ARG A 137 -0.90 10.13 5.86
CA ARG A 137 -0.27 10.64 7.09
C ARG A 137 1.10 10.02 7.31
N ILE A 138 1.24 8.72 7.08
CA ILE A 138 2.51 8.00 7.22
C ILE A 138 3.55 8.59 6.26
N GLU A 139 3.15 8.87 5.01
CA GLU A 139 4.04 9.45 4.00
C GLU A 139 4.57 10.85 4.40
N GLN A 140 3.74 11.66 5.09
CA GLN A 140 4.14 13.00 5.55
C GLN A 140 5.02 12.97 6.81
N GLU A 141 4.85 11.96 7.67
CA GLU A 141 5.61 11.82 8.92
C GLU A 141 7.01 11.24 8.71
N GLN A 142 7.23 10.51 7.61
CA GLN A 142 8.54 9.96 7.27
C GLN A 142 9.52 11.06 6.84
N LYS A 143 10.44 11.40 7.75
CA LYS A 143 11.54 12.34 7.51
C LYS A 143 12.86 11.60 7.40
N PHE A 144 13.71 12.07 6.50
CA PHE A 144 15.03 11.52 6.28
C PHE A 144 16.10 12.60 6.48
N THR A 145 17.27 12.19 6.98
CA THR A 145 18.36 13.10 7.28
C THR A 145 19.27 13.27 6.07
N VAL A 146 19.36 14.50 5.56
CA VAL A 146 20.20 14.86 4.40
C VAL A 146 21.16 15.98 4.73
N ILE A 147 22.25 16.08 4.00
CA ILE A 147 23.24 17.15 4.11
C ILE A 147 23.01 18.13 2.95
N ARG A 148 22.58 19.36 3.29
CA ARG A 148 22.47 20.48 2.34
C ARG A 148 23.18 21.70 2.92
N LYS A 149 23.98 22.42 2.13
CA LYS A 149 24.79 23.59 2.56
C LYS A 149 25.71 23.30 3.77
N GLY A 150 26.20 22.07 3.90
CA GLY A 150 27.03 21.60 5.02
C GLY A 150 26.29 21.40 6.34
N GLN A 151 24.96 21.55 6.34
CA GLN A 151 24.11 21.33 7.50
C GLN A 151 23.32 20.03 7.35
N VAL A 152 23.20 19.31 8.46
CA VAL A 152 22.40 18.09 8.56
C VAL A 152 20.95 18.50 8.84
N ILE A 153 20.08 18.38 7.84
CA ILE A 153 18.68 18.77 7.92
C ILE A 153 17.77 17.55 7.73
N GLN A 154 16.61 17.55 8.37
CA GLN A 154 15.58 16.54 8.17
C GLN A 154 14.53 17.06 7.20
N ILE A 155 14.39 16.40 6.05
CA ILE A 155 13.39 16.72 5.03
C ILE A 155 12.40 15.56 4.90
N PRO A 156 11.14 15.81 4.52
CA PRO A 156 10.21 14.73 4.18
C PRO A 156 10.76 13.91 3.00
N VAL A 157 10.51 12.60 3.00
CA VAL A 157 11.00 11.68 1.96
C VAL A 157 10.57 12.09 0.55
N ALA A 158 9.40 12.70 0.40
CA ALA A 158 8.88 13.17 -0.89
C ALA A 158 9.71 14.30 -1.54
N GLU A 159 10.50 15.06 -0.76
CA GLU A 159 11.35 16.16 -1.24
C GLU A 159 12.80 15.73 -1.55
N LEU A 160 13.10 14.43 -1.43
CA LEU A 160 14.41 13.89 -1.74
C LEU A 160 14.67 13.97 -3.24
N VAL A 161 15.87 14.44 -3.61
CA VAL A 161 16.30 14.55 -5.00
C VAL A 161 17.58 13.78 -5.28
N VAL A 162 17.78 13.43 -6.55
CA VAL A 162 19.04 12.87 -7.03
C VAL A 162 20.19 13.84 -6.76
N GLY A 163 21.28 13.31 -6.20
CA GLY A 163 22.45 14.09 -5.77
C GLY A 163 22.38 14.60 -4.34
N ASP A 164 21.29 14.41 -3.60
CA ASP A 164 21.31 14.64 -2.15
C ASP A 164 22.30 13.68 -1.47
N ILE A 165 22.97 14.16 -0.42
CA ILE A 165 23.77 13.30 0.46
C ILE A 165 22.91 12.90 1.63
N ALA A 166 22.50 11.64 1.64
CA ALA A 166 21.70 11.04 2.69
C ALA A 166 22.61 10.49 3.80
N GLN A 167 22.34 10.83 5.05
CA GLN A 167 23.04 10.26 6.19
C GLN A 167 22.24 9.07 6.71
N ILE A 168 22.83 7.89 6.60
CA ILE A 168 22.26 6.63 7.05
C ILE A 168 22.79 6.34 8.45
N LYS A 169 21.91 6.10 9.40
CA LYS A 169 22.29 5.62 10.72
C LYS A 169 21.43 4.43 11.08
N TYR A 170 22.02 3.47 11.75
CA TYR A 170 21.23 2.58 12.58
C TYR A 170 20.63 3.40 13.71
N ALA A 171 19.40 3.86 13.52
CA ALA A 171 18.60 4.48 14.56
C ALA A 171 17.65 3.43 15.12
N PHE A 172 17.75 3.17 16.42
CA PHE A 172 16.70 2.45 17.12
C PHE A 172 15.44 3.33 17.06
N ILE A 173 14.54 3.04 16.12
CA ILE A 173 13.21 3.67 16.12
C ILE A 173 12.54 3.20 17.41
N ARG A 174 12.59 4.05 18.44
CA ARG A 174 11.78 3.83 19.64
C ARG A 174 10.33 3.92 19.19
N ILE A 175 9.67 2.78 19.04
CA ILE A 175 8.21 2.65 19.11
C ILE A 175 7.73 2.93 20.56
N ARG A 176 8.31 3.94 21.20
CA ARG A 176 7.94 4.41 22.54
C ARG A 176 7.09 5.67 22.47
N GLU A 177 6.86 6.22 21.28
CA GLU A 177 6.12 7.46 21.09
C GLU A 177 4.77 7.27 20.37
N LEU A 178 4.48 6.09 19.81
CA LEU A 178 3.13 5.72 19.35
C LEU A 178 2.26 5.14 20.47
N CYS A 179 2.85 4.68 21.58
CA CYS A 179 2.12 4.22 22.77
C CYS A 179 2.00 5.33 23.85
N GLY A 180 1.95 6.60 23.42
CA GLY A 180 2.22 7.75 24.27
C GLY A 180 1.18 8.87 24.26
N LYS A 181 -0.09 8.61 23.87
CA LYS A 181 -1.15 9.64 24.03
C LYS A 181 -2.41 9.24 24.78
N ASP A 182 -2.59 8.00 25.23
CA ASP A 182 -3.69 7.65 26.14
C ASP A 182 -3.29 6.56 27.17
N PRO A 183 -3.00 6.92 28.44
CA PRO A 183 -2.64 5.95 29.49
C PRO A 183 -3.81 5.06 29.96
N LYS A 184 -4.94 5.03 29.25
CA LYS A 184 -6.14 4.25 29.62
C LYS A 184 -6.39 3.00 28.76
N CYS A 185 -5.62 2.77 27.69
CA CYS A 185 -5.90 1.70 26.72
C CYS A 185 -4.90 0.53 26.67
N VAL A 186 -3.96 0.43 27.62
CA VAL A 186 -3.01 -0.71 27.64
C VAL A 186 -3.42 -1.69 28.72
N THR A 187 -4.02 -2.82 28.32
CA THR A 187 -4.24 -3.95 29.23
C THR A 187 -2.89 -4.55 29.66
N PRO A 188 -2.76 -5.08 30.89
CA PRO A 188 -1.52 -5.70 31.37
C PRO A 188 -1.01 -6.86 30.48
N LYS A 189 -1.90 -7.48 29.69
CA LYS A 189 -1.56 -8.55 28.74
C LYS A 189 -0.77 -8.07 27.53
N LEU A 190 -1.03 -6.86 27.03
CA LEU A 190 -0.29 -6.30 25.89
C LEU A 190 1.15 -5.93 26.28
N PHE A 191 1.34 -5.43 27.50
CA PHE A 191 2.67 -5.12 28.04
C PHE A 191 3.53 -6.39 28.23
N ARG A 192 2.89 -7.51 28.59
CA ARG A 192 3.57 -8.80 28.75
C ARG A 192 3.87 -9.46 27.39
N ALA A 193 2.95 -9.36 26.43
CA ALA A 193 3.15 -9.87 25.06
C ALA A 193 4.33 -9.19 24.34
N VAL A 194 4.52 -7.88 24.55
CA VAL A 194 5.69 -7.14 24.00
C VAL A 194 7.01 -7.60 24.64
N ASN A 195 6.99 -8.13 25.87
CA ASN A 195 8.18 -8.52 26.62
C ASN A 195 8.48 -10.03 26.55
N GLU A 196 7.51 -10.86 26.11
CA GLU A 196 7.64 -12.32 25.96
C GLU A 196 7.92 -12.76 24.51
N MET A 197 7.97 -11.82 23.55
CA MET A 197 8.33 -12.13 22.16
C MET A 197 9.83 -12.46 22.07
N HIS A 198 10.15 -13.72 21.75
CA HIS A 198 11.51 -14.17 21.45
C HIS A 198 12.18 -13.26 20.38
N PRO A 199 13.49 -12.96 20.51
CA PRO A 199 14.19 -11.95 19.69
C PRO A 199 14.44 -12.34 18.22
N LEU A 200 13.74 -13.33 17.66
CA LEU A 200 14.06 -13.92 16.36
C LEU A 200 13.08 -13.60 15.22
N THR A 201 12.05 -12.78 15.42
CA THR A 201 11.12 -12.44 14.30
C THR A 201 10.73 -10.98 14.14
N CYS A 202 11.11 -10.07 15.04
CA CYS A 202 10.91 -8.63 14.88
C CYS A 202 12.04 -7.86 15.58
N GLY A 203 13.21 -7.79 14.95
CA GLY A 203 14.27 -6.88 15.42
C GLY A 203 13.85 -5.42 15.23
N PRO A 204 14.33 -4.47 16.05
CA PRO A 204 14.14 -3.04 15.79
C PRO A 204 14.82 -2.71 14.47
N ALA A 205 14.01 -2.58 13.41
CA ALA A 205 14.49 -2.18 12.10
C ALA A 205 15.10 -0.78 12.22
N GLY A 206 16.31 -0.60 11.70
CA GLY A 206 16.91 0.71 11.53
C GLY A 206 16.19 1.50 10.43
N ASP A 207 16.83 2.58 9.96
CA ASP A 207 16.26 3.43 8.93
C ASP A 207 15.91 2.61 7.67
N LEU A 208 14.70 2.81 7.15
CA LEU A 208 14.28 2.35 5.83
C LEU A 208 14.89 3.29 4.78
N LEU A 209 15.54 2.74 3.77
CA LEU A 209 16.11 3.56 2.71
C LEU A 209 15.01 4.05 1.75
N PRO A 210 14.79 5.37 1.62
CA PRO A 210 13.73 5.92 0.78
C PRO A 210 14.06 5.91 -0.72
N ALA A 211 15.34 5.81 -1.08
CA ALA A 211 15.82 5.96 -2.45
C ALA A 211 17.09 5.15 -2.68
N ASP A 212 17.42 4.91 -3.95
CA ASP A 212 18.63 4.19 -4.33
C ASP A 212 19.82 5.15 -4.30
N GLY A 213 20.99 4.63 -3.98
CA GLY A 213 22.21 5.42 -4.06
C GLY A 213 23.49 4.67 -3.83
N ILE A 214 24.57 5.43 -3.79
CA ILE A 214 25.93 4.92 -3.73
C ILE A 214 26.56 5.38 -2.41
N LEU A 215 27.11 4.43 -1.67
CA LEU A 215 27.83 4.63 -0.43
C LEU A 215 29.11 5.41 -0.70
N ILE A 216 29.25 6.57 -0.04
CA ILE A 216 30.45 7.42 -0.09
C ILE A 216 31.26 7.39 1.20
N GLN A 217 30.63 7.00 2.31
CA GLN A 217 31.27 6.84 3.61
C GLN A 217 30.52 5.76 4.37
N GLY A 218 31.20 4.80 5.00
CA GLY A 218 30.54 3.74 5.77
C GLY A 218 31.39 3.29 6.94
N ASN A 219 30.73 2.92 8.03
CA ASN A 219 31.33 2.30 9.21
C ASN A 219 30.51 1.05 9.56
N ASP A 220 31.05 -0.13 9.22
CA ASP A 220 30.45 -1.45 9.42
C ASP A 220 28.97 -1.54 9.03
N LEU A 221 28.61 -0.95 7.88
CA LEU A 221 27.23 -0.88 7.42
C LEU A 221 26.74 -2.27 6.97
N LYS A 222 25.68 -2.74 7.61
CA LYS A 222 24.98 -3.99 7.26
C LYS A 222 23.53 -3.70 6.97
N ILE A 223 23.05 -4.28 5.88
CA ILE A 223 21.70 -4.02 5.37
C ILE A 223 21.01 -5.36 5.14
N ASP A 224 19.72 -5.37 5.43
CA ASP A 224 18.82 -6.46 5.09
C ASP A 224 18.23 -6.21 3.70
N GLU A 225 18.61 -7.06 2.74
CA GLU A 225 18.16 -7.03 1.36
C GLU A 225 17.09 -8.10 1.06
N SER A 226 16.58 -8.77 2.09
CA SER A 226 15.57 -9.84 1.96
C SER A 226 14.31 -9.41 1.21
N SER A 227 13.94 -8.12 1.31
CA SER A 227 12.80 -7.54 0.59
C SER A 227 12.98 -7.50 -0.93
N LEU A 228 14.22 -7.54 -1.42
CA LEU A 228 14.54 -7.47 -2.85
C LEU A 228 15.09 -8.79 -3.41
N THR A 229 15.95 -9.48 -2.67
CA THR A 229 16.61 -10.71 -3.14
C THR A 229 15.91 -11.98 -2.66
N GLY A 230 15.12 -11.91 -1.59
CA GLY A 230 14.53 -13.07 -0.93
C GLY A 230 15.51 -13.87 -0.07
N GLU A 231 16.76 -13.41 0.07
CA GLU A 231 17.77 -14.03 0.92
C GLU A 231 17.79 -13.34 2.30
N SER A 232 17.73 -14.13 3.39
CA SER A 232 17.68 -13.59 4.76
C SER A 232 19.04 -13.17 5.33
N ASP A 233 20.12 -13.31 4.57
CA ASP A 233 21.47 -13.01 5.03
C ASP A 233 21.76 -11.51 4.96
N GLN A 234 22.34 -10.97 6.04
CA GLN A 234 22.73 -9.57 6.10
C GLN A 234 23.91 -9.28 5.17
N VAL A 235 23.76 -8.29 4.29
CA VAL A 235 24.79 -7.92 3.32
C VAL A 235 25.64 -6.78 3.89
N ARG A 236 26.96 -7.00 3.95
CA ARG A 236 27.95 -5.98 4.34
C ARG A 236 28.22 -5.06 3.15
N LYS A 237 28.03 -3.75 3.36
CA LYS A 237 28.26 -2.72 2.34
C LYS A 237 29.60 -2.03 2.57
N SER A 238 30.38 -1.90 1.51
CA SER A 238 31.68 -1.23 1.52
C SER A 238 31.91 -0.49 0.21
N MET A 239 32.77 0.54 0.23
CA MET A 239 33.03 1.33 -0.98
C MET A 239 33.70 0.54 -2.11
N GLU A 240 34.41 -0.54 -1.76
CA GLU A 240 35.24 -1.31 -2.71
C GLU A 240 34.52 -2.53 -3.29
N LYS A 241 33.70 -3.22 -2.49
CA LYS A 241 33.07 -4.50 -2.89
C LYS A 241 31.64 -4.31 -3.36
N ASP A 242 30.86 -3.52 -2.62
CA ASP A 242 29.44 -3.32 -2.89
C ASP A 242 28.97 -1.98 -2.29
N PRO A 243 29.12 -0.89 -3.04
CA PRO A 243 28.74 0.44 -2.58
C PRO A 243 27.25 0.73 -2.82
N MET A 244 26.49 -0.15 -3.47
CA MET A 244 25.13 0.16 -3.87
C MET A 244 24.14 -0.08 -2.73
N LEU A 245 23.26 0.88 -2.54
CA LEU A 245 22.23 0.92 -1.51
C LEU A 245 20.87 1.03 -2.20
N LEU A 246 19.96 0.13 -1.85
CA LEU A 246 18.68 -0.04 -2.55
C LEU A 246 17.52 0.47 -1.69
N SER A 247 16.60 1.18 -2.33
CA SER A 247 15.34 1.65 -1.76
C SER A 247 14.51 0.47 -1.24
N GLY A 248 13.85 0.61 -0.10
CA GLY A 248 13.05 -0.47 0.48
C GLY A 248 13.84 -1.47 1.34
N THR A 249 15.17 -1.31 1.44
CA THR A 249 16.00 -2.12 2.35
C THR A 249 16.12 -1.48 3.73
N HIS A 250 16.38 -2.32 4.74
CA HIS A 250 16.49 -1.89 6.13
C HIS A 250 17.93 -1.95 6.63
N VAL A 251 18.35 -0.89 7.32
CA VAL A 251 19.67 -0.84 7.95
C VAL A 251 19.63 -1.65 9.24
N MET A 252 20.50 -2.65 9.36
CA MET A 252 20.55 -3.55 10.52
C MET A 252 21.67 -3.18 11.50
N GLU A 253 22.77 -2.64 11.00
CA GLU A 253 23.90 -2.22 11.82
C GLU A 253 24.73 -1.15 11.10
N GLY A 254 25.43 -0.33 11.89
CA GLY A 254 26.42 0.61 11.40
C GLY A 254 25.85 1.98 11.03
N SER A 255 26.67 2.76 10.33
CA SER A 255 26.26 4.07 9.82
C SER A 255 27.04 4.42 8.56
N GLY A 256 26.49 5.31 7.75
CA GLY A 256 27.13 5.72 6.52
C GLY A 256 26.55 7.01 5.94
N ARG A 257 27.10 7.39 4.81
CA ARG A 257 26.60 8.45 3.95
C ARG A 257 26.50 7.89 2.55
N MET A 258 25.41 8.22 1.89
CA MET A 258 25.16 7.84 0.51
C MET A 258 24.82 9.06 -0.33
N VAL A 259 25.13 8.99 -1.61
CA VAL A 259 24.61 9.93 -2.61
C VAL A 259 23.42 9.29 -3.29
N VAL A 260 22.30 9.99 -3.32
CA VAL A 260 21.08 9.53 -3.99
C VAL A 260 21.30 9.47 -5.50
N SER A 261 21.09 8.30 -6.08
CA SER A 261 21.25 8.03 -7.52
C SER A 261 19.90 8.04 -8.26
N ALA A 262 18.87 7.46 -7.66
CA ALA A 262 17.53 7.38 -8.24
C ALA A 262 16.43 7.44 -7.17
N VAL A 263 15.29 8.01 -7.52
CA VAL A 263 14.15 8.26 -6.62
C VAL A 263 12.83 7.79 -7.22
N GLY A 264 11.86 7.46 -6.37
CA GLY A 264 10.49 7.12 -6.75
C GLY A 264 10.41 5.99 -7.78
N LEU A 265 9.67 6.22 -8.85
CA LEU A 265 9.47 5.23 -9.94
C LEU A 265 10.75 4.85 -10.69
N ASN A 266 11.81 5.65 -10.57
CA ASN A 266 13.10 5.38 -11.21
C ASN A 266 14.04 4.54 -10.34
N SER A 267 13.67 4.22 -9.09
CA SER A 267 14.41 3.29 -8.25
C SER A 267 14.13 1.83 -8.64
N GLN A 268 14.98 0.89 -8.22
CA GLN A 268 14.76 -0.54 -8.44
C GLN A 268 13.41 -1.00 -7.89
N THR A 269 13.10 -0.59 -6.65
CA THR A 269 11.82 -0.88 -6.00
C THR A 269 10.65 -0.22 -6.72
N GLY A 270 10.83 0.99 -7.23
CA GLY A 270 9.81 1.68 -8.03
C GLY A 270 9.52 1.00 -9.36
N ILE A 271 10.55 0.48 -10.03
CA ILE A 271 10.41 -0.29 -11.28
C ILE A 271 9.68 -1.61 -11.00
N ILE A 272 10.09 -2.36 -9.97
CA ILE A 272 9.42 -3.60 -9.55
C ILE A 272 7.95 -3.33 -9.20
N PHE A 273 7.68 -2.28 -8.43
CA PHE A 273 6.31 -1.89 -8.07
C PHE A 273 5.46 -1.54 -9.30
N THR A 274 6.05 -0.85 -10.28
CA THR A 274 5.38 -0.51 -11.54
C THR A 274 5.08 -1.76 -12.37
N LEU A 275 6.02 -2.71 -12.43
CA LEU A 275 5.84 -3.97 -13.16
C LEU A 275 4.76 -4.85 -12.52
N LEU A 276 4.77 -4.97 -11.19
CA LEU A 276 3.74 -5.70 -10.45
C LEU A 276 2.37 -5.04 -10.58
N GLY A 277 2.32 -3.70 -10.47
CA GLY A 277 1.08 -2.92 -10.63
C GLY A 277 0.53 -2.92 -12.06
N ALA A 278 1.39 -3.03 -13.08
CA ALA A 278 0.97 -3.22 -14.46
C ALA A 278 0.36 -4.61 -14.69
N GLY A 279 0.87 -5.65 -14.01
CA GLY A 279 0.35 -7.01 -14.09
C GLY A 279 -1.07 -7.16 -13.55
N GLU A 280 -1.45 -6.44 -12.49
CA GLU A 280 -2.81 -6.46 -11.94
C GLU A 280 -3.87 -5.97 -12.95
N HIS A 281 -3.51 -5.02 -13.82
CA HIS A 281 -4.41 -4.49 -14.85
C HIS A 281 -4.71 -5.48 -15.99
N ASP A 282 -3.81 -6.44 -16.22
CA ASP A 282 -3.95 -7.45 -17.27
C ASP A 282 -4.54 -8.78 -16.74
N GLU A 283 -4.26 -9.14 -15.48
CA GLU A 283 -4.86 -10.29 -14.80
C GLU A 283 -6.38 -10.10 -14.60
N GLU A 284 -6.83 -8.90 -14.20
CA GLU A 284 -8.28 -8.60 -14.07
C GLU A 284 -9.05 -8.74 -15.40
N LYS A 285 -8.37 -8.62 -16.55
CA LYS A 285 -8.99 -8.83 -17.87
C LYS A 285 -8.98 -10.28 -18.33
N LYS A 286 -8.00 -11.09 -17.89
CA LYS A 286 -7.92 -12.52 -18.27
C LYS A 286 -8.84 -13.41 -17.44
N VAL A 287 -9.09 -13.08 -16.18
CA VAL A 287 -10.03 -13.85 -15.33
C VAL A 287 -11.49 -13.63 -15.74
N LYS A 288 -11.80 -12.59 -16.53
CA LYS A 288 -13.15 -12.26 -17.01
C LYS A 288 -13.47 -12.80 -18.41
N LYS A 289 -12.73 -13.79 -18.93
CA LYS A 289 -13.01 -14.38 -20.25
C LYS A 289 -13.24 -15.89 -20.18
#